data_AF-A0A8H3G8D1-F1
#
_entry.id   AF-A0A8H3G8D1-F1
#
_cell.length_a   1.000
_cell.length_b   1.000
_cell.length_c   1.000
_cell.angle_alpha   90.00
_cell.angle_beta   90.00
_cell.angle_gamma   90.00
#
_symmetry.space_group_name_H-M   'P 1'
#
loop_
_entity.id
_entity.type
_entity.pdbx_description
1 polymer ?
#
loop_
_entity_poly.entity_id
_entity_poly.type
_entity_poly.pdbx_seq_one_letter_code
_entity_poly.pdbx_strand_id
1 'polypeptide(L)'
;MSTILLSSEALQFVSDCGEEVTRTGGWLKLKLSRVSSSSDDDDESTIQLPYDLHSQQTFEFLGFFALTASHLLNHFLETLKTFSQTTIPDIAKAQIRSSRDAALDSDDWRLALDSMGIKPSLKDAIMDPYFDAIRLTKTATFWDVDTMMAKWLYLANLEPTVLKPRKGNKRYIPLQARIKESASKDISTTLNVPIPDDTSEDSSNPIIATAVSEKAIGDTKIELFKGSDLLRLQSAIRIDSDPPGTNTNRLTNVLSQVPGDFSGDESVLYFSKQREVAFYYADYARCRVAEERQDVVDVGILTTSISVQGLLWR
;
A
#
# COMPACT_ATOMS: atom_id res chain seq x y z
N MET A 1 -15.09 -25.08 -11.22
CA MET A 1 -13.85 -24.33 -11.49
C MET A 1 -12.89 -24.64 -10.35
N SER A 2 -11.61 -24.88 -10.64
CA SER A 2 -10.62 -25.10 -9.57
C SER A 2 -10.47 -23.80 -8.76
N THR A 3 -10.56 -23.88 -7.44
CA THR A 3 -10.39 -22.76 -6.51
C THR A 3 -9.02 -22.79 -5.83
N ILE A 4 -8.16 -23.75 -6.21
CA ILE A 4 -6.81 -23.89 -5.66
C ILE A 4 -5.99 -22.64 -6.00
N LEU A 5 -5.34 -22.04 -4.99
CA LEU A 5 -4.61 -20.77 -5.13
C LEU A 5 -3.43 -20.87 -6.11
N LEU A 6 -2.69 -21.97 -6.07
CA LEU A 6 -1.56 -22.26 -6.96
C LEU A 6 -1.83 -23.58 -7.68
N SER A 7 -1.75 -23.58 -9.01
CA SER A 7 -1.85 -24.83 -9.78
C SER A 7 -0.73 -25.81 -9.42
N SER A 8 -0.95 -27.09 -9.74
CA SER A 8 0.10 -28.11 -9.59
C SER A 8 1.37 -27.76 -10.38
N GLU A 9 1.24 -27.04 -11.50
CA GLU A 9 2.38 -26.54 -12.28
C GLU A 9 3.17 -25.48 -11.50
N ALA A 10 2.49 -24.50 -10.90
CA ALA A 10 3.13 -23.48 -10.07
C ALA A 10 3.80 -24.09 -8.82
N LEU A 11 3.15 -25.07 -8.16
CA LEU A 11 3.73 -25.77 -7.02
C LEU A 11 4.97 -26.59 -7.41
N GLN A 12 4.92 -27.28 -8.56
CA GLN A 12 6.06 -28.02 -9.08
C GLN A 12 7.21 -27.07 -9.41
N PHE A 13 6.93 -25.94 -10.05
CA PHE A 13 7.93 -24.91 -10.36
C PHE A 13 8.62 -24.39 -9.09
N VAL A 14 7.87 -24.13 -8.02
CA VAL A 14 8.42 -23.71 -6.72
C VAL A 14 9.33 -24.80 -6.14
N SER A 15 8.88 -26.06 -6.17
CA SER A 15 9.67 -27.21 -5.71
C SER A 15 10.96 -27.40 -6.54
N ASP A 16 10.89 -27.24 -7.87
CA ASP A 16 12.04 -27.36 -8.79
C ASP A 16 13.07 -26.25 -8.55
N CYS A 17 12.62 -25.12 -8.01
CA CYS A 17 13.49 -24.03 -7.59
C CYS A 17 14.18 -24.28 -6.24
N GLY A 18 13.94 -25.43 -5.61
CA GLY A 18 14.51 -25.82 -4.31
C GLY A 18 13.80 -25.23 -3.11
N GLU A 19 12.60 -24.65 -3.29
CA GLU A 19 11.83 -24.05 -2.21
C GLU A 19 10.93 -25.09 -1.53
N GLU A 20 10.81 -25.00 -0.21
CA GLU A 20 9.98 -25.91 0.57
C GLU A 20 8.51 -25.53 0.49
N VAL A 21 7.67 -26.50 0.14
CA VAL A 21 6.22 -26.39 0.07
C VAL A 21 5.60 -27.38 1.05
N THR A 22 5.00 -26.87 2.13
CA THR A 22 4.27 -27.71 3.08
C THR A 22 2.81 -27.31 3.17
N ARG A 23 1.92 -28.30 3.25
CA ARG A 23 0.48 -28.08 3.39
C ARG A 23 0.02 -28.55 4.76
N THR A 24 -0.67 -27.70 5.50
CA THR A 24 -1.18 -28.05 6.84
C THR A 24 -2.47 -27.29 7.12
N GLY A 25 -3.55 -28.00 7.47
CA GLY A 25 -4.78 -27.35 7.95
C GLY A 25 -5.44 -26.35 6.99
N GLY A 26 -5.33 -26.57 5.68
CA GLY A 26 -5.86 -25.63 4.66
C GLY A 26 -4.91 -24.47 4.32
N TRP A 27 -3.77 -24.38 5.00
CA TRP A 27 -2.69 -23.46 4.69
C TRP A 27 -1.62 -24.13 3.82
N LEU A 28 -0.99 -23.30 3.00
CA LEU A 28 0.20 -23.56 2.22
C LEU A 28 1.33 -22.70 2.81
N LYS A 29 2.35 -23.34 3.36
CA LYS A 29 3.54 -22.67 3.85
C LYS A 29 4.60 -22.75 2.75
N LEU A 30 5.04 -21.58 2.29
CA LEU A 30 6.06 -21.46 1.25
C LEU A 30 7.27 -20.73 1.82
N LYS A 31 8.45 -21.32 1.65
CA LYS A 31 9.69 -20.55 1.72
C LYS A 31 9.78 -19.78 0.39
N LEU A 32 9.68 -18.45 0.45
CA LEU A 32 9.77 -17.61 -0.74
C LEU A 32 10.96 -16.68 -0.58
N SER A 33 12.17 -17.24 -0.67
CA SER A 33 13.38 -16.41 -0.82
C SER A 33 13.29 -15.53 -2.09
N ARG A 34 12.44 -15.94 -3.04
CA ARG A 34 12.25 -15.26 -4.34
C ARG A 34 11.18 -14.18 -4.35
N VAL A 35 10.16 -14.25 -3.48
CA VAL A 35 8.99 -13.33 -3.49
C VAL A 35 9.05 -12.32 -2.35
N SER A 36 9.70 -12.64 -1.23
CA SER A 36 9.87 -11.68 -0.14
C SER A 36 11.09 -10.77 -0.36
N SER A 37 10.92 -9.47 -0.13
CA SER A 37 11.95 -8.45 -0.37
C SER A 37 12.96 -8.27 0.79
N SER A 38 12.91 -9.12 1.83
CA SER A 38 13.82 -9.02 2.98
C SER A 38 15.24 -9.44 2.60
N SER A 39 16.25 -8.64 2.98
CA SER A 39 17.67 -8.88 2.68
C SER A 39 18.50 -9.29 3.90
N ASP A 40 17.85 -9.70 4.97
CA ASP A 40 18.56 -10.29 6.09
C ASP A 40 18.71 -11.78 5.80
N ASP A 41 19.94 -12.29 5.91
CA ASP A 41 20.36 -13.69 5.68
C ASP A 41 19.69 -14.69 6.67
N ASP A 42 18.54 -14.35 7.24
CA ASP A 42 17.71 -15.26 8.01
C ASP A 42 16.96 -16.18 7.04
N ASP A 43 17.58 -17.34 6.81
CA ASP A 43 17.17 -18.48 5.98
C ASP A 43 15.80 -19.11 6.35
N GLU A 44 14.89 -18.43 7.04
CA GLU A 44 13.64 -19.03 7.56
C GLU A 44 12.35 -18.25 7.26
N SER A 45 12.38 -17.16 6.48
CA SER A 45 11.16 -16.38 6.24
C SER A 45 10.15 -17.15 5.34
N THR A 46 9.23 -17.89 5.96
CA THR A 46 8.16 -18.61 5.28
C THR A 46 6.86 -17.83 5.34
N ILE A 47 6.19 -17.68 4.19
CA ILE A 47 4.85 -17.11 4.12
C ILE A 47 3.80 -18.20 4.27
N GLN A 48 2.69 -17.88 4.96
CA GLN A 48 1.50 -18.73 4.99
C GLN A 48 0.44 -18.17 4.04
N LEU A 49 -0.07 -19.04 3.17
CA LEU A 49 -1.05 -18.69 2.15
C LEU A 49 -2.24 -19.65 2.22
N PRO A 50 -3.46 -19.21 1.90
CA PRO A 50 -4.59 -20.13 1.81
C PRO A 50 -4.36 -21.12 0.66
N TYR A 51 -4.58 -22.42 0.90
CA TYR A 51 -4.47 -23.42 -0.17
C TYR A 51 -5.59 -23.27 -1.21
N ASP A 52 -6.79 -22.93 -0.74
CA ASP A 52 -8.00 -22.75 -1.54
C ASP A 52 -8.49 -21.31 -1.39
N LEU A 53 -8.73 -20.62 -2.51
CA LEU A 53 -9.26 -19.27 -2.52
C LEU A 53 -10.64 -19.20 -1.86
N HIS A 54 -11.49 -20.22 -2.00
CA HIS A 54 -12.83 -20.25 -1.41
C HIS A 54 -12.84 -20.94 -0.04
N SER A 55 -12.02 -20.44 0.89
CA SER A 55 -11.81 -21.03 2.21
C SER A 55 -11.88 -20.01 3.34
N GLN A 56 -11.98 -20.52 4.57
CA GLN A 56 -11.89 -19.72 5.79
C GLN A 56 -10.51 -19.05 5.88
N GLN A 57 -9.46 -19.78 5.50
CA GLN A 57 -8.07 -19.32 5.50
C GLN A 57 -7.89 -18.09 4.61
N THR A 58 -8.64 -17.99 3.51
CA THR A 58 -8.62 -16.78 2.68
C THR A 58 -9.11 -15.57 3.47
N PHE A 59 -10.26 -15.65 4.15
CA PHE A 59 -10.73 -14.55 4.98
C PHE A 59 -9.75 -14.25 6.14
N GLU A 60 -9.16 -15.26 6.75
CA GLU A 60 -8.15 -15.04 7.79
C GLU A 60 -6.90 -14.32 7.26
N PHE A 61 -6.42 -14.69 6.09
CA PHE A 61 -5.32 -14.03 5.40
C PHE A 61 -5.68 -12.57 5.07
N LEU A 62 -6.92 -12.33 4.62
CA LEU A 62 -7.42 -10.98 4.36
C LEU A 62 -7.49 -10.09 5.61
N GLY A 63 -7.33 -10.65 6.82
CA GLY A 63 -7.22 -9.90 8.07
C GLY A 63 -8.33 -10.18 9.07
N PHE A 64 -9.28 -11.06 8.78
CA PHE A 64 -10.39 -11.37 9.69
C PHE A 64 -10.00 -12.39 10.77
N PHE A 65 -10.60 -12.30 11.96
CA PHE A 65 -10.48 -13.35 12.97
C PHE A 65 -11.08 -14.67 12.47
N ALA A 66 -10.60 -15.81 13.00
CA ALA A 66 -11.09 -17.14 12.62
C ALA A 66 -12.62 -17.29 12.75
N LEU A 67 -13.21 -16.76 13.84
CA LEU A 67 -14.66 -16.78 14.03
C LEU A 67 -15.40 -15.99 12.94
N THR A 68 -14.96 -14.76 12.69
CA THR A 68 -15.51 -13.89 11.64
C THR A 68 -15.32 -14.52 10.25
N ALA A 69 -14.13 -15.03 9.96
CA ALA A 69 -13.78 -15.70 8.72
C ALA A 69 -14.68 -16.91 8.43
N SER A 70 -14.95 -17.74 9.45
CA SER A 70 -15.88 -18.87 9.34
C SER A 70 -17.30 -18.40 9.01
N HIS A 71 -17.78 -17.35 9.70
CA HIS A 71 -19.08 -16.75 9.43
C HIS A 71 -19.17 -16.19 8.00
N LEU A 72 -18.14 -15.47 7.54
CA LEU A 72 -18.08 -14.91 6.19
C LEU A 72 -18.04 -15.98 5.11
N LEU A 73 -17.30 -17.08 5.33
CA LEU A 73 -17.30 -18.21 4.41
C LEU A 73 -18.70 -18.82 4.28
N ASN A 74 -19.38 -19.05 5.41
CA ASN A 74 -20.75 -19.60 5.38
C ASN A 74 -21.70 -18.65 4.63
N HIS A 75 -21.62 -17.35 4.90
CA HIS A 75 -22.40 -16.35 4.19
C HIS A 75 -22.11 -16.39 2.68
N PHE A 76 -20.83 -16.40 2.28
CA PHE A 76 -20.41 -16.51 0.88
C PHE A 76 -20.99 -17.75 0.18
N LEU A 77 -20.89 -18.92 0.81
CA LEU A 77 -21.40 -20.17 0.25
C LEU A 77 -22.93 -20.17 0.11
N GLU A 78 -23.66 -19.58 1.07
CA GLU A 78 -25.11 -19.40 0.96
C GLU A 78 -25.47 -18.40 -0.15
N THR A 79 -24.78 -17.27 -0.24
CA THR A 79 -25.01 -16.27 -1.28
C THR A 79 -24.77 -16.83 -2.68
N LEU A 80 -23.74 -17.67 -2.86
CA LEU A 80 -23.45 -18.33 -4.14
C LEU A 80 -24.60 -19.21 -4.65
N LYS A 81 -25.47 -19.74 -3.77
CA LYS A 81 -26.65 -20.52 -4.18
C LYS A 81 -27.67 -19.65 -4.92
N THR A 82 -27.70 -18.35 -4.62
CA THR A 82 -28.64 -17.39 -5.22
C THR A 82 -27.96 -16.51 -6.28
N PHE A 83 -26.72 -16.10 -6.04
CA PHE A 83 -25.96 -15.16 -6.86
C PHE A 83 -24.60 -15.77 -7.22
N SER A 84 -24.53 -16.45 -8.37
CA SER A 84 -23.34 -17.19 -8.81
C SER A 84 -22.11 -16.31 -9.10
N GLN A 85 -22.27 -14.99 -9.21
CA GLN A 85 -21.22 -14.03 -9.49
C GLN A 85 -20.64 -13.35 -8.24
N THR A 86 -21.14 -13.68 -7.05
CA THR A 86 -20.62 -13.13 -5.80
C THR A 86 -19.17 -13.56 -5.60
N THR A 87 -18.32 -12.61 -5.20
CA THR A 87 -16.92 -12.85 -4.89
C THR A 87 -16.63 -12.70 -3.39
N ILE A 88 -15.51 -13.24 -2.92
CA ILE A 88 -15.05 -13.05 -1.53
C ILE A 88 -14.93 -11.57 -1.15
N PRO A 89 -14.30 -10.70 -1.97
CA PRO A 89 -14.28 -9.27 -1.69
C PRO A 89 -15.66 -8.63 -1.51
N ASP A 90 -16.69 -9.11 -2.21
CA ASP A 90 -18.05 -8.56 -2.07
C ASP A 90 -18.61 -8.83 -0.66
N ILE A 91 -18.45 -10.06 -0.18
CA ILE A 91 -18.88 -10.48 1.16
C ILE A 91 -18.07 -9.76 2.24
N ALA A 92 -16.75 -9.70 2.10
CA ALA A 92 -15.88 -8.99 3.03
C ALA A 92 -16.22 -7.50 3.11
N LYS A 93 -16.39 -6.81 1.96
CA LYS A 93 -16.78 -5.40 1.93
C LYS A 93 -18.14 -5.17 2.58
N ALA A 94 -19.10 -6.06 2.34
CA ALA A 94 -20.43 -5.95 2.94
C ALA A 94 -20.37 -6.02 4.48
N GLN A 95 -19.54 -6.92 5.03
CA GLN A 95 -19.30 -7.02 6.48
C GLN A 95 -18.64 -5.76 7.05
N ILE A 96 -17.58 -5.28 6.40
CA ILE A 96 -16.86 -4.10 6.90
C ILE A 96 -17.79 -2.87 6.87
N ARG A 97 -18.54 -2.68 5.78
CA ARG A 97 -19.46 -1.54 5.60
C ARG A 97 -20.72 -1.59 6.45
N SER A 98 -21.10 -2.75 6.98
CA SER A 98 -22.24 -2.87 7.91
C SER A 98 -21.85 -2.59 9.36
N SER A 99 -20.56 -2.38 9.64
CA SER A 99 -20.01 -2.17 10.97
C SER A 99 -19.96 -0.68 11.34
N ARG A 100 -19.63 -0.39 12.60
CA ARG A 100 -19.47 1.00 13.06
C ARG A 100 -18.19 1.59 12.45
N ASP A 101 -18.28 2.83 11.96
CA ASP A 101 -17.12 3.55 11.42
C ASP A 101 -16.52 4.54 12.43
N ALA A 102 -15.28 4.96 12.16
CA ALA A 102 -14.56 6.01 12.87
C ALA A 102 -13.77 6.83 11.84
N ALA A 103 -13.74 8.16 11.99
CA ALA A 103 -13.10 9.06 11.03
C ALA A 103 -12.27 10.15 11.72
N LEU A 104 -12.75 10.64 12.86
CA LEU A 104 -12.10 11.69 13.63
C LEU A 104 -11.16 11.09 14.67
N ASP A 105 -10.19 11.87 15.12
CA ASP A 105 -9.26 11.44 16.18
C ASP A 105 -9.97 11.20 17.52
N SER A 106 -11.09 11.89 17.75
CA SER A 106 -11.94 11.70 18.93
C SER A 106 -12.82 10.45 18.88
N ASP A 107 -12.92 9.78 17.74
CA ASP A 107 -13.75 8.58 17.61
C ASP A 107 -13.05 7.36 18.24
N ASP A 108 -13.84 6.38 18.67
CA ASP A 108 -13.30 5.11 19.16
C ASP A 108 -12.94 4.18 18.00
N TRP A 109 -11.78 4.43 17.40
CA TRP A 109 -11.26 3.66 16.27
C TRP A 109 -11.07 2.18 16.58
N ARG A 110 -10.64 1.85 17.80
CA ARG A 110 -10.43 0.44 18.19
C ARG A 110 -11.74 -0.30 18.23
N LEU A 111 -12.77 0.28 18.84
CA LEU A 111 -14.10 -0.32 18.86
C LEU A 111 -14.72 -0.43 17.46
N ALA A 112 -14.50 0.57 16.59
CA ALA A 112 -14.93 0.52 15.18
C ALA A 112 -14.28 -0.66 14.44
N LEU A 113 -12.96 -0.77 14.49
CA LEU A 113 -12.20 -1.86 13.86
C LEU A 113 -12.54 -3.23 14.48
N ASP A 114 -12.73 -3.30 15.80
CA ASP A 114 -13.18 -4.54 16.47
C ASP A 114 -14.57 -4.98 15.98
N SER A 115 -15.48 -4.04 15.73
CA SER A 115 -16.81 -4.35 15.20
C SER A 115 -16.79 -4.92 13.78
N MET A 116 -15.75 -4.63 13.00
CA MET A 116 -15.52 -5.20 11.66
C MET A 116 -15.00 -6.65 11.73
N GLY A 117 -14.53 -7.09 12.89
CA GLY A 117 -14.05 -8.44 13.13
C GLY A 117 -12.65 -8.72 12.57
N ILE A 118 -11.80 -7.69 12.46
CA ILE A 118 -10.41 -7.82 12.02
C ILE A 118 -9.44 -8.18 13.17
N LYS A 119 -8.36 -8.90 12.85
CA LYS A 119 -7.33 -9.35 13.79
C LYS A 119 -6.67 -8.19 14.55
N PRO A 120 -6.15 -8.42 15.78
CA PRO A 120 -5.49 -7.37 16.56
C PRO A 120 -4.25 -6.84 15.86
N SER A 121 -3.48 -7.70 15.18
CA SER A 121 -2.29 -7.31 14.45
C SER A 121 -2.58 -6.31 13.32
N LEU A 122 -3.66 -6.51 12.56
CA LEU A 122 -4.09 -5.56 11.53
C LEU A 122 -4.60 -4.27 12.16
N LYS A 123 -5.39 -4.36 13.23
CA LYS A 123 -5.86 -3.19 13.98
C LYS A 123 -4.69 -2.35 14.50
N ASP A 124 -3.69 -2.97 15.09
CA ASP A 124 -2.50 -2.29 15.62
C ASP A 124 -1.68 -1.66 14.49
N ALA A 125 -1.58 -2.31 13.31
CA ALA A 125 -0.90 -1.75 12.14
C ALA A 125 -1.64 -0.54 11.52
N ILE A 126 -2.98 -0.56 11.49
CA ILE A 126 -3.79 0.60 11.08
C ILE A 126 -3.64 1.74 12.09
N MET A 127 -3.56 1.42 13.38
CA MET A 127 -3.51 2.37 14.50
C MET A 127 -2.09 2.75 14.92
N ASP A 128 -1.07 2.47 14.11
CA ASP A 128 0.31 2.84 14.42
C ASP A 128 0.43 4.37 14.49
N PRO A 129 0.80 4.95 15.66
CA PRO A 129 0.88 6.41 15.84
C PRO A 129 1.87 7.08 14.89
N TYR A 130 2.87 6.35 14.40
CA TYR A 130 3.80 6.88 13.39
C TYR A 130 3.07 7.30 12.11
N PHE A 131 1.89 6.74 11.83
CA PHE A 131 1.09 7.01 10.63
C PHE A 131 -0.19 7.82 10.89
N ASP A 132 -0.36 8.44 12.07
CA ASP A 132 -1.60 9.16 12.44
C ASP A 132 -2.02 10.19 11.39
N ALA A 133 -1.06 10.94 10.85
CA ALA A 133 -1.32 11.95 9.84
C ALA A 133 -1.91 11.37 8.54
N ILE A 134 -1.58 10.11 8.19
CA ILE A 134 -2.21 9.42 7.05
C ILE A 134 -3.51 8.75 7.52
N ARG A 135 -3.49 8.02 8.64
CA ARG A 135 -4.65 7.31 9.20
C ARG A 135 -5.88 8.23 9.27
N LEU A 136 -5.73 9.46 9.75
CA LEU A 136 -6.82 10.42 9.91
C LEU A 136 -7.30 11.09 8.61
N THR A 137 -6.71 10.77 7.45
CA THR A 137 -7.20 11.27 6.14
C THR A 137 -8.41 10.51 5.61
N LYS A 138 -8.74 9.36 6.22
CA LYS A 138 -9.81 8.45 5.79
C LYS A 138 -10.44 7.77 7.00
N THR A 139 -11.54 7.04 6.79
CA THR A 139 -12.23 6.33 7.87
C THR A 139 -11.63 4.96 8.15
N ALA A 140 -11.98 4.36 9.30
CA ALA A 140 -11.61 3.00 9.67
C ALA A 140 -12.09 1.99 8.61
N THR A 141 -13.33 2.13 8.14
CA THR A 141 -13.93 1.30 7.07
C THR A 141 -13.10 1.39 5.80
N PHE A 142 -12.64 2.58 5.43
CA PHE A 142 -11.79 2.76 4.25
C PHE A 142 -10.48 2.00 4.39
N TRP A 143 -9.76 2.17 5.51
CA TRP A 143 -8.46 1.54 5.70
C TRP A 143 -8.54 0.02 5.77
N ASP A 144 -9.58 -0.53 6.39
CA ASP A 144 -9.81 -1.97 6.42
C ASP A 144 -10.08 -2.51 5.01
N VAL A 145 -11.04 -1.91 4.27
CA VAL A 145 -11.33 -2.30 2.89
C VAL A 145 -10.10 -2.19 1.99
N ASP A 146 -9.34 -1.10 2.09
CA ASP A 146 -8.13 -0.89 1.28
C ASP A 146 -7.05 -1.94 1.60
N THR A 147 -6.84 -2.27 2.88
CA THR A 147 -5.88 -3.32 3.28
C THR A 147 -6.30 -4.69 2.78
N MET A 148 -7.56 -5.06 3.00
CA MET A 148 -8.12 -6.33 2.55
C MET A 148 -8.01 -6.46 1.03
N MET A 149 -8.32 -5.40 0.27
CA MET A 149 -8.21 -5.40 -1.18
C MET A 149 -6.77 -5.55 -1.66
N ALA A 150 -5.78 -4.94 -0.99
CA ALA A 150 -4.37 -5.12 -1.32
C ALA A 150 -3.94 -6.58 -1.13
N LYS A 151 -4.33 -7.22 -0.02
CA LYS A 151 -4.07 -8.63 0.24
C LYS A 151 -4.80 -9.56 -0.76
N TRP A 152 -6.04 -9.24 -1.11
CA TRP A 152 -6.78 -9.99 -2.13
C TRP A 152 -6.12 -9.90 -3.50
N LEU A 153 -5.69 -8.70 -3.91
CA LEU A 153 -5.02 -8.49 -5.19
C LEU A 153 -3.70 -9.27 -5.26
N TYR A 154 -2.98 -9.35 -4.13
CA TYR A 154 -1.81 -10.20 -4.00
C TYR A 154 -2.13 -11.67 -4.26
N LEU A 155 -3.14 -12.25 -3.58
CA LEU A 155 -3.56 -13.64 -3.82
C LEU A 155 -3.97 -13.87 -5.27
N ALA A 156 -4.78 -12.98 -5.84
CA ALA A 156 -5.28 -13.09 -7.20
C ALA A 156 -4.17 -12.98 -8.28
N ASN A 157 -3.02 -12.41 -7.95
CA ASN A 157 -1.88 -12.27 -8.86
C ASN A 157 -0.67 -13.14 -8.46
N LEU A 158 -0.84 -14.02 -7.47
CA LEU A 158 0.26 -14.80 -6.93
C LEU A 158 0.83 -15.78 -7.96
N GLU A 159 -0.02 -16.60 -8.58
CA GLU A 159 0.43 -17.60 -9.55
C GLU A 159 1.20 -17.00 -10.74
N PRO A 160 0.70 -15.96 -11.44
CA PRO A 160 1.47 -15.27 -12.48
C PRO A 160 2.77 -14.65 -11.98
N THR A 161 2.86 -14.32 -10.69
CA THR A 161 4.07 -13.76 -10.07
C THR A 161 5.09 -14.86 -9.78
N VAL A 162 4.64 -16.00 -9.28
CA VAL A 162 5.46 -17.19 -9.01
C VAL A 162 6.07 -17.73 -10.30
N LEU A 163 5.31 -17.80 -11.39
CA LEU A 163 5.77 -18.36 -12.67
C LEU A 163 6.70 -17.43 -13.47
N LYS A 164 6.82 -16.14 -13.10
CA LYS A 164 7.64 -15.18 -13.86
C LYS A 164 9.12 -15.23 -13.45
N PRO A 165 10.06 -15.30 -14.41
CA PRO A 165 11.49 -15.14 -14.11
C PRO A 165 11.77 -13.74 -13.55
N ARG A 166 12.53 -13.65 -12.46
CA ARG A 166 12.88 -12.37 -11.82
C ARG A 166 13.73 -11.53 -12.77
N LYS A 167 13.15 -10.45 -13.31
CA LYS A 167 13.94 -9.32 -13.82
C LYS A 167 14.40 -8.52 -12.60
N GLY A 168 15.68 -8.14 -12.55
CA GLY A 168 16.27 -7.43 -11.42
C GLY A 168 15.61 -6.08 -11.17
N ASN A 169 14.49 -6.06 -10.45
CA ASN A 169 13.83 -4.84 -10.03
C ASN A 169 14.59 -4.23 -8.86
N LYS A 170 14.82 -2.91 -8.93
CA LYS A 170 15.40 -2.14 -7.84
C LYS A 170 14.47 -2.20 -6.63
N ARG A 171 15.03 -2.57 -5.48
CA ARG A 171 14.31 -2.79 -4.22
C ARG A 171 13.72 -1.48 -3.69
N TYR A 172 12.53 -1.55 -3.10
CA TYR A 172 12.01 -0.48 -2.25
C TYR A 172 12.77 -0.50 -0.91
N ILE A 173 13.20 0.68 -0.44
CA ILE A 173 13.88 0.83 0.85
C ILE A 173 12.98 1.72 1.71
N PRO A 174 12.52 1.25 2.89
CA PRO A 174 11.67 2.05 3.78
C PRO A 174 12.30 3.40 4.14
N LEU A 175 11.48 4.44 4.30
CA LEU A 175 11.98 5.79 4.58
C LEU A 175 12.76 5.82 5.90
N GLN A 176 12.29 5.09 6.92
CA GLN A 176 12.96 5.02 8.21
C GLN A 176 14.37 4.40 8.10
N ALA A 177 14.55 3.35 7.29
CA ALA A 177 15.86 2.75 7.05
C ALA A 177 16.79 3.73 6.35
N ARG A 178 16.24 4.51 5.41
CA ARG A 178 16.99 5.53 4.67
C ARG A 178 17.39 6.73 5.53
N ILE A 179 16.53 7.17 6.45
CA ILE A 179 16.86 8.22 7.43
C ILE A 179 17.99 7.74 8.35
N LYS A 180 17.94 6.48 8.82
CA LYS A 180 19.00 5.89 9.65
C LYS A 180 20.34 5.76 8.90
N GLU A 181 20.32 5.34 7.63
CA GLU A 181 21.53 5.30 6.78
C GLU A 181 22.11 6.71 6.55
N SER A 182 21.24 7.71 6.37
CA SER A 182 21.66 9.09 6.15
C SER A 182 22.23 9.74 7.41
N ALA A 183 21.73 9.36 8.60
CA ALA A 183 22.24 9.82 9.89
C ALA A 183 23.56 9.14 10.31
N SER A 184 23.88 7.98 9.72
CA SER A 184 25.10 7.22 10.03
C SER A 184 26.30 7.58 9.13
N LYS A 185 26.09 8.43 8.12
CA LYS A 185 27.17 9.05 7.34
C LYS A 185 27.48 10.42 7.94
N ASP A 186 28.63 10.49 8.60
CA ASP A 186 29.23 11.68 9.19
C ASP A 186 28.93 12.98 8.43
N ILE A 187 28.13 13.85 9.07
CA ILE A 187 28.21 15.29 8.85
C ILE A 187 28.83 15.87 10.11
N SER A 188 30.16 15.80 10.16
CA SER A 188 30.95 16.76 10.91
C SER A 188 30.99 18.05 10.10
N THR A 189 29.94 18.86 10.19
CA THR A 189 30.02 20.29 9.86
C THR A 189 30.02 21.06 11.17
N THR A 190 31.23 21.44 11.59
CA THR A 190 31.47 22.51 12.55
C THR A 190 30.73 23.77 12.10
N LEU A 191 29.60 24.07 12.74
CA LEU A 191 28.96 25.38 12.67
C LEU A 191 29.81 26.35 13.48
N ASN A 192 30.73 27.05 12.81
CA ASN A 192 31.29 28.29 13.33
C ASN A 192 30.17 29.35 13.33
N VAL A 193 29.60 29.59 14.51
CA VAL A 193 28.73 30.74 14.77
C VAL A 193 29.63 31.90 15.23
N PRO A 194 29.75 33.01 14.48
CA PRO A 194 30.24 34.25 15.05
C PRO A 194 29.13 34.80 15.95
N ILE A 195 29.48 35.06 17.22
CA ILE A 195 28.67 35.83 18.15
C ILE A 195 28.85 37.32 17.81
N PRO A 196 27.78 38.09 17.55
CA PRO A 196 27.80 39.52 17.78
C PRO A 196 27.02 39.85 19.04
N ASP A 197 27.65 40.76 19.77
CA ASP A 197 27.26 41.34 21.04
C ASP A 197 26.01 42.24 20.94
N ASP A 198 25.44 42.48 22.11
CA ASP A 198 24.17 43.10 22.47
C ASP A 198 23.92 44.51 21.88
N THR A 199 22.66 44.83 21.52
CA THR A 199 21.88 46.03 21.95
C THR A 199 20.74 46.45 21.00
N SER A 200 19.61 46.76 21.64
CA SER A 200 18.53 47.71 21.29
C SER A 200 17.34 47.29 20.43
N GLU A 201 16.19 47.57 21.04
CA GLU A 201 14.82 47.70 20.56
C GLU A 201 14.72 48.54 19.27
N ASP A 202 13.92 48.10 18.30
CA ASP A 202 12.73 48.79 17.76
C ASP A 202 12.37 48.26 16.35
N SER A 203 11.06 48.14 16.11
CA SER A 203 10.35 48.31 14.84
C SER A 203 10.94 47.82 13.49
N SER A 204 10.09 47.08 12.77
CA SER A 204 10.04 46.88 11.30
C SER A 204 10.78 45.67 10.71
N ASN A 205 10.01 44.63 10.40
CA ASN A 205 10.42 43.54 9.49
C ASN A 205 10.78 44.11 8.10
N PRO A 206 11.98 43.84 7.53
CA PRO A 206 12.19 44.08 6.11
C PRO A 206 11.61 42.91 5.32
N ILE A 207 10.66 43.21 4.43
CA ILE A 207 10.24 42.33 3.35
C ILE A 207 11.47 42.15 2.45
N ILE A 208 12.12 40.98 2.53
CA ILE A 208 13.13 40.58 1.54
C ILE A 208 12.36 40.23 0.26
N ALA A 209 12.14 41.24 -0.58
CA ALA A 209 11.72 41.05 -1.96
C ALA A 209 12.91 40.47 -2.73
N THR A 210 13.00 39.14 -2.77
CA THR A 210 13.91 38.45 -3.66
C THR A 210 13.45 38.71 -5.09
N ALA A 211 14.15 39.60 -5.81
CA ALA A 211 13.95 39.81 -7.23
C ALA A 211 14.13 38.48 -7.97
N VAL A 212 13.03 37.90 -8.43
CA VAL A 212 13.04 36.70 -9.27
C VAL A 212 13.59 37.13 -10.63
N SER A 213 14.83 36.72 -10.91
CA SER A 213 15.40 36.80 -12.25
C SER A 213 14.50 36.00 -13.21
N GLU A 214 13.90 36.68 -14.19
CA GLU A 214 13.21 36.08 -15.33
C GLU A 214 14.21 35.29 -16.17
N LYS A 215 14.56 34.10 -15.71
CA LYS A 215 15.14 33.08 -16.56
C LYS A 215 14.04 32.64 -17.52
N ALA A 216 14.33 32.72 -18.82
CA ALA A 216 13.46 32.20 -19.88
C ALA A 216 12.84 30.87 -19.44
N ILE A 217 11.51 30.81 -19.43
CA ILE A 217 10.71 29.65 -19.02
C ILE A 217 10.94 28.56 -20.07
N GLY A 218 12.06 27.85 -19.96
CA GLY A 218 12.25 26.56 -20.60
C GLY A 218 11.26 25.57 -20.01
N ASP A 219 10.94 24.52 -20.77
CA ASP A 219 10.03 23.44 -20.39
C ASP A 219 10.29 22.96 -18.96
N THR A 220 9.55 23.51 -17.99
CA THR A 220 9.74 23.19 -16.59
C THR A 220 9.00 21.89 -16.33
N LYS A 221 9.77 20.84 -16.11
CA LYS A 221 9.26 19.52 -15.79
C LYS A 221 9.01 19.44 -14.28
N ILE A 222 7.76 19.20 -13.90
CA ILE A 222 7.39 18.96 -12.49
C ILE A 222 7.23 17.47 -12.31
N GLU A 223 8.03 16.90 -11.41
CA GLU A 223 7.89 15.50 -10.99
C GLU A 223 6.83 15.34 -9.91
N LEU A 224 6.08 14.25 -10.00
CA LEU A 224 4.95 13.92 -9.15
C LEU A 224 5.07 12.45 -8.71
N PHE A 225 4.83 12.19 -7.42
CA PHE A 225 5.07 10.90 -6.78
C PHE A 225 3.81 10.38 -6.10
N LYS A 226 3.59 9.06 -6.16
CA LYS A 226 2.52 8.36 -5.44
C LYS A 226 3.04 7.04 -4.87
N GLY A 227 2.90 6.85 -3.56
CA GLY A 227 3.18 5.57 -2.92
C GLY A 227 1.92 4.75 -2.70
N SER A 228 2.02 3.44 -2.91
CA SER A 228 0.97 2.45 -2.66
C SER A 228 1.54 1.03 -2.77
N ASP A 229 0.68 0.04 -2.61
CA ASP A 229 0.91 -1.34 -3.03
C ASP A 229 1.32 -1.44 -4.52
N LEU A 230 2.34 -2.25 -4.79
CA LEU A 230 3.01 -2.31 -6.09
C LEU A 230 2.07 -2.84 -7.19
N LEU A 231 1.21 -3.80 -6.89
CA LEU A 231 0.27 -4.37 -7.86
C LEU A 231 -0.74 -3.33 -8.35
N ARG A 232 -1.29 -2.49 -7.46
CA ARG A 232 -2.15 -1.36 -7.85
C ARG A 232 -1.40 -0.31 -8.64
N LEU A 233 -0.15 0.00 -8.29
CA LEU A 233 0.65 0.93 -9.09
C LEU A 233 0.95 0.36 -10.48
N GLN A 234 1.30 -0.92 -10.58
CA GLN A 234 1.55 -1.58 -11.87
C GLN A 234 0.30 -1.65 -12.74
N SER A 235 -0.87 -1.92 -12.14
CA SER A 235 -2.13 -1.99 -12.89
C SER A 235 -2.49 -0.65 -13.53
N ALA A 236 -2.01 0.46 -12.97
CA ALA A 236 -2.17 1.80 -13.57
C ALA A 236 -1.21 2.09 -14.75
N ILE A 237 -0.08 1.38 -14.85
CA ILE A 237 0.97 1.63 -15.87
C ILE A 237 0.87 0.70 -17.07
N ARG A 238 0.32 -0.52 -16.94
CA ARG A 238 0.32 -1.51 -18.03
C ARG A 238 -0.44 -0.99 -19.26
N ILE A 239 0.29 -0.47 -20.24
CA ILE A 239 -0.19 0.04 -21.54
C ILE A 239 -0.11 -1.06 -22.63
N ASP A 240 0.75 -2.06 -22.45
CA ASP A 240 1.29 -2.86 -23.57
C ASP A 240 0.42 -4.04 -24.06
N SER A 241 -0.78 -4.26 -23.51
CA SER A 241 -1.59 -5.45 -23.82
C SER A 241 -2.92 -5.15 -24.51
N ASP A 242 -3.32 -3.88 -24.57
CA ASP A 242 -4.59 -3.50 -25.18
C ASP A 242 -4.37 -3.08 -26.63
N PRO A 243 -5.24 -3.50 -27.57
CA PRO A 243 -5.11 -3.07 -28.96
C PRO A 243 -5.17 -1.54 -29.06
N PRO A 244 -4.38 -0.93 -29.98
CA PRO A 244 -4.34 0.52 -30.14
C PRO A 244 -5.75 1.09 -30.32
N GLY A 245 -6.12 2.04 -29.47
CA GLY A 245 -7.46 2.66 -29.46
C GLY A 245 -8.39 2.24 -28.32
N THR A 246 -7.99 1.26 -27.50
CA THR A 246 -8.72 0.85 -26.28
C THR A 246 -8.06 1.33 -24.98
N ASN A 247 -7.47 2.53 -25.01
CA ASN A 247 -6.95 3.27 -23.85
C ASN A 247 -8.09 3.60 -22.87
N THR A 248 -8.62 2.58 -22.19
CA THR A 248 -9.51 2.74 -21.06
C THR A 248 -8.67 3.20 -19.88
N ASN A 249 -9.14 4.24 -19.19
CA ASN A 249 -8.46 4.93 -18.08
C ASN A 249 -8.06 3.96 -16.94
N ARG A 250 -6.90 3.31 -17.04
CA ARG A 250 -6.33 2.43 -16.00
C ARG A 250 -5.86 3.18 -14.76
N LEU A 251 -5.75 4.51 -14.84
CA LEU A 251 -5.54 5.39 -13.69
C LEU A 251 -6.68 5.31 -12.67
N THR A 252 -7.85 4.79 -13.05
CA THR A 252 -8.97 4.52 -12.13
C THR A 252 -8.56 3.63 -10.95
N ASN A 253 -7.63 2.70 -11.15
CA ASN A 253 -7.14 1.80 -10.11
C ASN A 253 -6.32 2.53 -9.03
N VAL A 254 -5.71 3.68 -9.37
CA VAL A 254 -4.91 4.50 -8.44
C VAL A 254 -5.65 5.75 -7.98
N LEU A 255 -6.94 5.88 -8.31
CA LEU A 255 -7.77 6.93 -7.75
C LEU A 255 -7.91 6.75 -6.24
N SER A 256 -7.88 7.89 -5.55
CA SER A 256 -8.30 7.99 -4.17
C SER A 256 -9.83 7.89 -4.15
N GLN A 257 -10.39 6.93 -3.41
CA GLN A 257 -11.85 6.77 -3.32
C GLN A 257 -12.45 7.84 -2.41
N VAL A 258 -13.72 8.14 -2.66
CA VAL A 258 -14.57 9.02 -1.86
C VAL A 258 -14.97 8.33 -0.54
N PRO A 259 -15.06 9.05 0.59
CA PRO A 259 -14.68 10.46 0.77
C PRO A 259 -13.16 10.63 0.90
N GLY A 260 -12.60 11.72 0.36
CA GLY A 260 -11.18 12.04 0.49
C GLY A 260 -10.89 13.40 1.09
N ASP A 261 -9.70 13.50 1.66
CA ASP A 261 -9.08 14.72 2.18
C ASP A 261 -9.05 15.87 1.17
N PHE A 262 -8.91 15.55 -0.13
CA PHE A 262 -8.85 16.55 -1.21
C PHE A 262 -10.03 16.53 -2.17
N SER A 263 -11.00 15.63 -1.98
CA SER A 263 -12.16 15.52 -2.83
C SER A 263 -13.36 15.02 -2.03
N GLY A 264 -14.33 15.92 -1.83
CA GLY A 264 -15.54 15.61 -1.06
C GLY A 264 -16.29 14.43 -1.66
N ASP A 265 -16.78 14.60 -2.91
CA ASP A 265 -17.67 13.63 -3.56
C ASP A 265 -17.08 12.99 -4.83
N GLU A 266 -15.85 13.36 -5.22
CA GLU A 266 -15.22 12.88 -6.45
C GLU A 266 -14.02 11.98 -6.18
N SER A 267 -13.84 10.94 -7.00
CA SER A 267 -12.62 10.13 -6.96
C SER A 267 -11.53 10.84 -7.76
N VAL A 268 -10.47 11.29 -7.08
CA VAL A 268 -9.38 12.06 -7.70
C VAL A 268 -8.06 11.30 -7.69
N LEU A 269 -7.24 11.56 -8.70
CA LEU A 269 -5.90 11.02 -8.78
C LEU A 269 -4.93 11.90 -8.00
N TYR A 270 -4.54 11.47 -6.81
CA TYR A 270 -3.61 12.21 -5.97
C TYR A 270 -2.16 11.80 -6.20
N PHE A 271 -1.31 12.80 -6.49
CA PHE A 271 0.14 12.74 -6.44
C PHE A 271 0.68 13.87 -5.56
N SER A 272 1.81 13.63 -4.91
CA SER A 272 2.55 14.65 -4.17
C SER A 272 3.76 15.12 -4.96
N LYS A 273 4.13 16.40 -4.81
CA LYS A 273 5.42 16.92 -5.29
C LYS A 273 6.58 16.47 -4.37
N GLN A 274 6.28 16.20 -3.10
CA GLN A 274 7.25 15.75 -2.12
C GLN A 274 7.39 14.23 -2.20
N ARG A 275 8.58 13.77 -2.54
CA ARG A 275 8.87 12.34 -2.68
C ARG A 275 8.73 11.61 -1.35
N GLU A 276 9.04 12.28 -0.26
CA GLU A 276 8.97 11.79 1.13
C GLU A 276 7.54 11.44 1.52
N VAL A 277 6.56 12.23 1.08
CA VAL A 277 5.14 11.94 1.30
C VAL A 277 4.76 10.64 0.60
N ALA A 278 5.18 10.45 -0.65
CA ALA A 278 4.92 9.18 -1.35
C ALA A 278 5.57 7.99 -0.64
N PHE A 279 6.80 8.12 -0.13
CA PHE A 279 7.42 7.09 0.69
C PHE A 279 6.64 6.80 1.98
N TYR A 280 6.13 7.83 2.64
CA TYR A 280 5.35 7.69 3.86
C TYR A 280 4.04 6.92 3.62
N TYR A 281 3.33 7.16 2.51
CA TYR A 281 2.18 6.35 2.09
C TYR A 281 2.55 4.89 1.74
N ALA A 282 3.68 4.68 1.06
CA ALA A 282 4.14 3.33 0.75
C ALA A 282 4.53 2.55 2.02
N ASP A 283 5.18 3.19 2.98
CA ASP A 283 5.51 2.59 4.28
C ASP A 283 4.24 2.25 5.08
N TYR A 284 3.22 3.12 5.05
CA TYR A 284 1.94 2.82 5.70
C TYR A 284 1.21 1.65 5.05
N ALA A 285 1.20 1.58 3.72
CA ALA A 285 0.64 0.44 2.98
C ALA A 285 1.35 -0.85 3.36
N ARG A 286 2.69 -0.84 3.45
CA ARG A 286 3.52 -1.99 3.85
C ARG A 286 3.23 -2.42 5.29
N CYS A 287 3.10 -1.47 6.21
CA CYS A 287 2.80 -1.75 7.62
C CYS A 287 1.46 -2.52 7.77
N ARG A 288 0.39 -2.06 7.10
CA ARG A 288 -0.95 -2.67 7.21
C ARG A 288 -1.04 -4.07 6.61
N VAL A 289 -0.28 -4.35 5.55
CA VAL A 289 -0.31 -5.64 4.84
C VAL A 289 0.68 -6.67 5.39
N ALA A 290 1.58 -6.27 6.29
CA ALA A 290 2.51 -7.18 6.93
C ALA A 290 1.80 -8.20 7.84
N GLU A 291 2.27 -9.44 7.84
CA GLU A 291 1.79 -10.48 8.77
C GLU A 291 2.91 -10.93 9.69
N GLU A 292 2.74 -10.74 11.00
CA GLU A 292 3.53 -11.21 12.16
C GLU A 292 5.07 -11.05 12.13
N ARG A 293 5.69 -10.73 10.98
CA ARG A 293 7.09 -10.40 10.69
C ARG A 293 7.42 -10.35 9.19
N GLN A 294 6.47 -10.58 8.27
CA GLN A 294 6.78 -10.71 6.85
C GLN A 294 5.99 -9.74 5.96
N ASP A 295 6.71 -9.08 5.05
CA ASP A 295 6.15 -8.25 3.99
C ASP A 295 5.52 -9.18 2.94
N VAL A 296 4.20 -9.32 3.01
CA VAL A 296 3.40 -10.16 2.10
C VAL A 296 3.12 -9.45 0.78
N VAL A 297 2.87 -8.14 0.84
CA VAL A 297 2.53 -7.34 -0.34
C VAL A 297 3.63 -6.33 -0.58
N ASP A 298 4.21 -6.38 -1.78
CA ASP A 298 5.19 -5.39 -2.22
C ASP A 298 4.57 -3.99 -2.29
N VAL A 299 5.34 -2.97 -1.93
CA VAL A 299 4.98 -1.56 -2.11
C VAL A 299 5.95 -0.87 -3.06
N GLY A 300 5.53 0.26 -3.62
CA GLY A 300 6.34 1.01 -4.56
C GLY A 300 5.98 2.48 -4.63
N ILE A 301 6.73 3.20 -5.47
CA ILE A 301 6.49 4.61 -5.78
C ILE A 301 6.30 4.75 -7.30
N LEU A 302 5.11 5.19 -7.70
CA LEU A 302 4.85 5.65 -9.06
C LEU A 302 5.39 7.07 -9.22
N THR A 303 6.25 7.27 -10.21
CA THR A 303 6.78 8.58 -10.57
C THR A 303 6.22 8.97 -11.94
N THR A 304 5.65 10.16 -12.03
CA THR A 304 5.20 10.76 -13.28
C THR A 304 5.72 12.19 -13.38
N SER A 305 5.62 12.79 -14.55
CA SER A 305 6.09 14.14 -14.79
C SER A 305 5.18 14.88 -15.74
N ILE A 306 4.90 16.14 -15.42
CA ILE A 306 4.17 17.06 -16.29
C ILE A 306 5.12 18.13 -16.80
N SER A 307 5.03 18.44 -18.10
CA SER A 307 5.74 19.57 -18.69
C SER A 307 4.82 20.79 -18.66
N VAL A 308 5.24 21.85 -17.97
CA VAL A 308 4.53 23.12 -17.99
C VAL A 308 5.15 23.96 -19.11
N GLN A 309 4.51 23.96 -20.28
CA GLN A 309 4.80 24.94 -21.31
C GLN A 309 4.17 26.27 -20.89
N GLY A 310 4.96 27.35 -20.96
CA GLY A 310 4.66 28.68 -20.40
C GLY A 310 3.18 29.07 -20.43
N LEU A 311 2.49 28.80 -19.33
CA LEU A 311 1.18 29.37 -19.06
C LEU A 311 1.41 30.82 -18.67
N LEU A 312 1.24 31.71 -19.65
CA LEU A 312 0.86 33.09 -19.39
C LEU A 312 -0.50 33.06 -18.67
N TRP A 313 -0.47 32.95 -17.34
CA TRP A 313 -1.64 33.22 -16.51
C TRP A 313 -1.96 34.72 -16.66
N ARG A 314 -3.02 35.02 -17.41
CA ARG A 314 -3.68 36.34 -17.39
C ARG A 314 -4.73 36.37 -16.29
#